data_AF-A0A4U9TMJ3-F1
#
_entry.id   AF-A0A4U9TMJ3-F1
#
_cell.length_a   1.000
_cell.length_b   1.000
_cell.length_c   1.000
_cell.angle_alpha   90.00
_cell.angle_beta   90.00
_cell.angle_gamma   90.00
#
_symmetry.space_group_name_H-M   'P 1'
#
loop_
_entity.id
_entity.type
_entity.pdbx_description
1 polymer ?
#
loop_
_entity_poly.entity_id
_entity_poly.type
_entity_poly.pdbx_seq_one_letter_code
_entity_poly.pdbx_strand_id
1 'polypeptide(L)'
;MKIYPKLRATGWQGYWIDAASSLRMKDDAIIILDPVNHAVIQEGLNKGIKTFVGGNCTVSLMLMSLGGLFANDLVEWASVATYQAASGGGARHMRELLTQMGMLHADVAKELQNPASAILDIERKSHGGHPFR
;
A
#
# COMPACT_ATOMS: atom_id res chain seq x y z
N MET A 1 -1.02 10.78 -15.37
CA MET A 1 0.02 11.79 -15.10
C MET A 1 0.12 12.77 -16.27
N LYS A 2 -0.70 13.83 -16.27
CA LYS A 2 -0.81 14.75 -17.44
C LYS A 2 0.26 15.85 -17.45
N ILE A 3 0.92 16.10 -16.32
CA ILE A 3 1.87 17.21 -16.16
C ILE A 3 3.29 16.80 -16.52
N TYR A 4 3.76 15.62 -16.10
CA TYR A 4 5.15 15.20 -16.30
C TYR A 4 5.63 15.26 -17.75
N PRO A 5 4.93 14.67 -18.75
CA PRO A 5 5.37 14.76 -20.13
C PRO A 5 5.41 16.20 -20.66
N LYS A 6 4.44 17.03 -20.26
CA LYS A 6 4.39 18.45 -20.65
C LYS A 6 5.55 19.23 -20.05
N LEU A 7 5.89 18.98 -18.79
CA LEU A 7 7.00 19.62 -18.10
C LEU A 7 8.35 19.21 -18.72
N ARG A 8 8.54 17.92 -19.03
CA ARG A 8 9.75 17.47 -19.75
C ARG A 8 9.84 18.10 -21.14
N ALA A 9 8.72 18.25 -21.85
CA ALA A 9 8.69 18.89 -23.17
C ALA A 9 9.07 20.39 -23.17
N THR A 10 9.00 21.09 -22.03
CA THR A 10 9.50 22.49 -21.93
C THR A 10 11.03 22.56 -21.76
N GLY A 11 11.73 21.43 -21.82
CA GLY A 11 13.17 21.34 -21.56
C GLY A 11 13.54 21.30 -20.08
N TRP A 12 12.58 21.12 -19.16
CA TRP A 12 12.85 21.10 -17.73
C TRP A 12 13.71 19.88 -17.32
N GLN A 13 14.91 20.15 -16.78
CA GLN A 13 15.91 19.15 -16.36
C GLN A 13 15.98 18.95 -14.83
N GLY A 14 14.99 19.41 -14.09
CA GLY A 14 14.96 19.23 -12.64
C GLY A 14 14.62 17.80 -12.21
N TYR A 15 14.80 17.52 -10.91
CA TYR A 15 14.46 16.25 -10.30
C TYR A 15 12.95 16.11 -10.09
N TRP A 16 12.39 15.02 -10.60
CA TRP A 16 11.00 14.63 -10.38
C TRP A 16 10.95 13.46 -9.41
N ILE A 17 10.32 13.66 -8.24
CA ILE A 17 10.11 12.64 -7.22
C ILE A 17 8.63 12.37 -7.10
N ASP A 18 8.20 11.12 -7.26
CA ASP A 18 6.77 10.76 -7.31
C ASP A 18 6.43 9.51 -6.52
N ALA A 19 5.24 9.48 -5.93
CA ALA A 19 4.67 8.28 -5.31
C ALA A 19 3.77 7.49 -6.28
N ALA A 20 3.32 8.10 -7.39
CA ALA A 20 2.46 7.49 -8.38
C ALA A 20 3.16 6.36 -9.15
N SER A 21 2.40 5.33 -9.53
CA SER A 21 2.94 4.16 -10.22
C SER A 21 3.32 4.39 -11.68
N SER A 22 2.86 5.48 -12.30
CA SER A 22 2.87 5.65 -13.75
C SER A 22 4.24 5.69 -14.40
N LEU A 23 5.30 6.04 -13.65
CA LEU A 23 6.67 6.13 -14.17
C LEU A 23 7.58 5.00 -13.70
N ARG A 24 7.10 4.07 -12.87
CA ARG A 24 7.95 3.03 -12.25
C ARG A 24 8.73 2.18 -13.24
N MET A 25 8.13 1.91 -14.41
CA MET A 25 8.70 1.03 -15.44
C MET A 25 9.27 1.81 -16.63
N LYS A 26 9.53 3.10 -16.49
CA LYS A 26 10.16 3.90 -17.55
C LYS A 26 11.68 3.76 -17.47
N ASP A 27 12.32 3.62 -18.62
CA ASP A 27 13.77 3.44 -18.72
C ASP A 27 14.57 4.63 -18.17
N ASP A 28 13.97 5.82 -18.18
CA ASP A 28 14.54 7.08 -17.65
C ASP A 28 14.17 7.34 -16.18
N ALA A 29 13.66 6.33 -15.46
CA ALA A 29 13.25 6.44 -14.08
C ALA A 29 13.86 5.34 -13.19
N ILE A 30 14.10 5.67 -11.93
CA ILE A 30 14.57 4.72 -10.91
C ILE A 30 13.50 4.56 -9.83
N ILE A 31 13.17 3.31 -9.49
CA ILE A 31 12.37 3.02 -8.30
C ILE A 31 13.25 3.20 -7.06
N ILE A 32 12.85 4.07 -6.14
CA ILE A 32 13.64 4.41 -4.95
C ILE A 32 13.20 3.64 -3.71
N LEU A 33 14.18 3.04 -3.03
CA LEU A 33 14.09 2.47 -1.69
C LEU A 33 15.50 2.46 -1.08
N ASP A 34 15.98 3.63 -0.67
CA ASP A 34 17.40 3.87 -0.39
C ASP A 34 18.06 2.90 0.61
N PRO A 35 17.40 2.38 1.68
CA PRO A 35 18.05 1.41 2.56
C PRO A 35 18.35 0.06 1.87
N VAL A 36 17.74 -0.18 0.71
CA VAL A 36 17.87 -1.41 -0.09
C VAL A 36 18.69 -1.17 -1.35
N ASN A 37 18.47 -0.06 -2.07
CA ASN A 37 19.08 0.18 -3.37
C ASN A 37 19.89 1.49 -3.49
N HIS A 38 20.49 1.98 -2.39
CA HIS A 38 21.30 3.21 -2.39
C HIS A 38 22.30 3.29 -3.54
N ALA A 39 23.03 2.21 -3.82
CA ALA A 39 24.04 2.17 -4.89
C ALA A 39 23.43 2.45 -6.27
N VAL A 40 22.25 1.90 -6.57
CA VAL A 40 21.53 2.12 -7.83
C VAL A 40 21.09 3.58 -7.95
N ILE A 41 20.64 4.18 -6.85
CA ILE A 41 20.24 5.60 -6.81
C ILE A 41 21.45 6.50 -7.11
N GLN A 42 22.60 6.24 -6.46
CA GLN A 42 23.84 7.00 -6.70
C GLN A 42 24.34 6.85 -8.14
N GLU A 43 24.32 5.63 -8.69
CA GLU A 43 24.68 5.39 -10.08
C GLU A 43 23.75 6.15 -11.04
N GLY A 44 22.45 6.15 -10.77
CA GLY A 44 21.46 6.93 -11.51
C GLY A 44 21.73 8.43 -11.50
N LEU A 45 22.03 8.98 -10.32
CA LEU A 45 22.40 10.39 -10.17
C LEU A 45 23.64 10.74 -11.01
N ASN A 46 24.67 9.90 -10.97
CA ASN A 46 25.90 10.06 -11.74
C ASN A 46 25.66 9.95 -13.26
N LYS A 47 24.71 9.11 -13.68
CA LYS A 47 24.28 8.98 -15.09
C LYS A 47 23.30 10.08 -15.52
N GLY A 48 22.95 11.00 -14.63
CA GLY A 48 22.05 12.11 -14.93
C GLY A 48 20.56 11.77 -14.93
N ILE A 49 20.15 10.61 -14.40
CA ILE A 49 18.73 10.28 -14.19
C ILE A 49 18.09 11.34 -13.30
N LYS A 50 16.95 11.88 -13.73
CA LYS A 50 16.22 12.96 -13.04
C LYS A 50 14.83 12.55 -12.57
N THR A 51 14.47 11.28 -12.66
CA THR A 51 13.12 10.80 -12.31
C THR A 51 13.25 9.64 -11.32
N PHE A 52 12.72 9.85 -10.12
CA PHE A 52 12.83 8.93 -8.99
C PHE A 52 11.43 8.64 -8.44
N VAL A 53 11.06 7.37 -8.37
CA VAL A 53 9.66 6.98 -8.14
C VAL A 53 9.57 6.01 -6.98
N GLY A 54 8.69 6.28 -6.02
CA GLY A 54 8.41 5.37 -4.92
C GLY A 54 7.88 4.02 -5.42
N GLY A 55 8.36 2.94 -4.80
CA GLY A 55 7.87 1.58 -5.04
C GLY A 55 6.39 1.39 -4.65
N ASN A 56 5.85 0.21 -4.96
CA ASN A 56 4.56 -0.20 -4.39
C ASN A 56 4.73 -0.47 -2.88
N CYS A 57 3.74 -0.12 -2.07
CA CYS A 57 3.79 -0.34 -0.62
C CYS A 57 4.10 -1.78 -0.22
N THR A 58 3.57 -2.79 -0.92
CA THR A 58 3.86 -4.20 -0.59
C THR A 58 5.31 -4.56 -0.86
N VAL A 59 5.83 -4.17 -2.02
CA VAL A 59 7.22 -4.42 -2.42
C VAL A 59 8.18 -3.67 -1.48
N SER A 60 7.91 -2.39 -1.21
CA SER A 60 8.74 -1.58 -0.32
C SER A 60 8.78 -2.16 1.09
N LEU A 61 7.64 -2.52 1.69
CA LEU A 61 7.60 -3.09 3.03
C LEU A 61 8.26 -4.48 3.09
N MET A 62 8.07 -5.31 2.06
CA MET A 62 8.73 -6.61 1.95
C MET A 62 10.25 -6.45 1.89
N LEU A 63 10.77 -5.60 1.01
CA LEU A 63 12.21 -5.40 0.85
C LEU A 63 12.85 -4.68 2.04
N MET A 64 12.13 -3.81 2.73
CA MET A 64 12.61 -3.24 4.00
C MET A 64 12.76 -4.33 5.08
N SER A 65 11.88 -5.32 5.09
CA SER A 65 11.88 -6.39 6.09
C SER A 65 12.86 -7.52 5.75
N LEU A 66 12.99 -7.86 4.47
CA LEU A 66 13.75 -9.00 3.97
C LEU A 66 15.01 -8.60 3.19
N GLY A 67 15.36 -7.31 3.16
CA GLY A 67 16.41 -6.77 2.31
C GLY A 67 17.77 -7.45 2.48
N GLY A 68 18.10 -7.90 3.69
CA GLY A 68 19.33 -8.64 3.96
C GLY A 68 19.41 -9.99 3.23
N LEU A 69 18.29 -10.70 3.06
CA LEU A 69 18.28 -11.97 2.31
C LEU A 69 18.49 -11.73 0.82
N PHE A 70 17.86 -10.69 0.26
CA PHE A 70 18.07 -10.29 -1.13
C PHE A 70 19.50 -9.78 -1.38
N ALA A 71 20.06 -8.99 -0.46
CA ALA A 71 21.41 -8.42 -0.59
C ALA A 71 22.52 -9.48 -0.54
N ASN A 72 22.26 -10.64 0.07
CA ASN A 72 23.21 -11.76 0.16
C ASN A 72 22.89 -12.90 -0.82
N ASP A 73 21.98 -12.67 -1.79
CA ASP A 73 21.62 -13.66 -2.82
C ASP A 73 21.10 -15.00 -2.24
N LEU A 74 20.35 -14.93 -1.13
CA LEU A 74 19.83 -16.11 -0.42
C LEU A 74 18.38 -16.45 -0.78
N VAL A 75 17.76 -15.70 -1.69
CA VAL A 75 16.36 -15.87 -2.08
C VAL A 75 16.30 -16.49 -3.47
N GLU A 76 15.92 -17.76 -3.56
CA GLU A 76 15.66 -18.43 -4.85
C GLU A 76 14.30 -18.01 -5.42
N TRP A 77 13.26 -18.01 -4.58
CA TRP A 77 11.91 -17.60 -4.91
C TRP A 77 11.15 -17.16 -3.65
N ALA A 78 10.06 -16.42 -3.83
CA ALA A 78 9.16 -16.04 -2.75
C ALA A 78 7.70 -16.20 -3.18
N SER A 79 6.87 -16.76 -2.29
CA SER A 79 5.41 -16.76 -2.41
C SER A 79 4.83 -15.93 -1.27
N VAL A 80 3.89 -15.05 -1.56
CA VAL A 80 3.43 -14.02 -0.62
C VAL A 80 1.91 -13.98 -0.58
N ALA A 81 1.35 -14.05 0.63
CA ALA A 81 -0.04 -13.73 0.92
C ALA A 81 -0.07 -12.45 1.79
N THR A 82 -0.88 -11.46 1.41
CA THR A 82 -0.88 -10.13 2.04
C THR A 82 -2.19 -9.82 2.75
N TYR A 83 -2.10 -9.11 3.87
CA TYR A 83 -3.24 -8.52 4.58
C TYR A 83 -3.12 -7.01 4.52
N GLN A 84 -3.60 -6.41 3.43
CA GLN A 84 -3.42 -4.99 3.18
C GLN A 84 -4.45 -4.14 3.92
N ALA A 85 -3.98 -3.01 4.45
CA ALA A 85 -4.85 -2.04 5.11
C ALA A 85 -5.67 -1.21 4.10
N ALA A 86 -6.85 -0.75 4.53
CA ALA A 86 -7.74 0.11 3.73
C ALA A 86 -7.08 1.44 3.30
N SER A 87 -6.03 1.88 4.00
CA SER A 87 -5.25 3.07 3.64
C SER A 87 -4.63 3.00 2.25
N GLY A 88 -4.37 1.80 1.71
CA GLY A 88 -3.92 1.62 0.33
C GLY A 88 -4.95 2.07 -0.73
N GLY A 89 -6.23 2.05 -0.40
CA GLY A 89 -7.30 2.62 -1.23
C GLY A 89 -7.48 4.13 -1.03
N GLY A 90 -6.82 4.73 -0.06
CA GLY A 90 -6.93 6.15 0.28
C GLY A 90 -8.00 6.48 1.32
N ALA A 91 -8.06 7.77 1.69
CA ALA A 91 -8.80 8.25 2.86
C ALA A 91 -10.31 7.92 2.85
N ARG A 92 -10.94 7.88 1.67
CA ARG A 92 -12.36 7.50 1.55
C ARG A 92 -12.61 6.08 2.07
N HIS A 93 -11.76 5.12 1.68
CA HIS A 93 -11.91 3.72 2.07
C HIS A 93 -11.63 3.51 3.57
N MET A 94 -10.70 4.27 4.16
CA MET A 94 -10.49 4.24 5.61
C MET A 94 -11.72 4.73 6.37
N ARG A 95 -12.36 5.83 5.91
CA ARG A 95 -13.59 6.33 6.51
C ARG A 95 -14.74 5.34 6.35
N GLU A 96 -14.86 4.74 5.18
CA GLU A 96 -15.87 3.71 4.89
C GLU A 96 -15.74 2.51 5.83
N LEU A 97 -14.52 2.00 6.05
CA LEU A 97 -14.25 0.91 6.99
C LEU A 97 -14.70 1.27 8.42
N LEU A 98 -14.34 2.47 8.91
CA LEU A 98 -14.73 2.91 10.25
C LEU A 98 -16.25 3.11 10.38
N THR A 99 -16.90 3.63 9.34
CA THR A 99 -18.37 3.74 9.31
C THR A 99 -19.02 2.37 9.37
N GLN A 100 -18.55 1.39 8.59
CA GLN A 100 -19.05 0.01 8.61
C GLN A 100 -18.89 -0.64 9.99
N MET A 101 -17.73 -0.45 10.64
CA MET A 101 -17.52 -0.92 12.02
C MET A 101 -18.54 -0.32 13.00
N GLY A 102 -18.81 0.99 12.87
CA GLY A 102 -19.80 1.67 13.70
C GLY A 102 -21.23 1.18 13.47
N MET A 103 -21.60 0.92 12.21
CA MET A 103 -22.92 0.37 11.85
C MET A 103 -23.11 -1.03 12.45
N LEU A 104 -22.13 -1.93 12.26
CA LEU A 104 -22.19 -3.28 12.83
C LEU A 104 -22.34 -3.27 14.35
N HIS A 105 -21.57 -2.41 15.04
CA HIS A 105 -21.69 -2.26 16.48
C HIS A 105 -23.06 -1.73 16.91
N ALA A 106 -23.59 -0.71 16.19
CA ALA A 106 -24.87 -0.10 16.53
C ALA A 106 -26.04 -1.11 16.48
N ASP A 107 -26.00 -2.07 15.55
CA ASP A 107 -27.03 -3.11 15.39
C ASP A 107 -27.14 -4.09 16.56
N VAL A 108 -26.05 -4.27 17.32
CA VAL A 108 -25.96 -5.25 18.42
C VAL A 108 -25.58 -4.63 19.77
N ALA A 109 -25.54 -3.30 19.88
CA ALA A 109 -25.03 -2.60 21.05
C ALA A 109 -25.78 -2.98 22.35
N LYS A 110 -27.10 -3.25 22.27
CA LYS A 110 -27.91 -3.63 23.43
C LYS A 110 -27.58 -5.05 23.90
N GLU A 111 -27.44 -5.98 22.99
CA GLU A 111 -27.12 -7.37 23.27
C GLU A 111 -25.71 -7.51 23.83
N LEU A 112 -24.74 -6.75 23.30
CA LEU A 112 -23.37 -6.68 23.82
C LEU A 112 -23.30 -6.16 25.26
N GLN A 113 -24.23 -5.30 25.68
CA GLN A 113 -24.30 -4.78 27.05
C GLN A 113 -24.97 -5.77 28.02
N ASN A 114 -25.60 -6.83 27.52
CA ASN A 114 -26.25 -7.85 28.34
C ASN A 114 -25.41 -9.14 28.36
N PRO A 115 -24.73 -9.48 29.47
CA PRO A 115 -23.92 -10.69 29.59
C PRO A 115 -24.69 -12.00 29.38
N ALA A 116 -26.03 -11.96 29.52
CA ALA A 116 -26.90 -13.11 29.30
C ALA A 116 -27.34 -13.28 27.84
N SER A 117 -26.99 -12.36 26.93
CA SER A 117 -27.33 -12.47 25.51
C SER A 117 -26.64 -13.66 24.85
N ALA A 118 -27.37 -14.38 23.99
CA ALA A 118 -26.80 -15.46 23.21
C ALA A 118 -25.93 -14.92 22.06
N ILE A 119 -24.71 -15.44 21.94
CA ILE A 119 -23.77 -15.01 20.90
C ILE A 119 -24.29 -15.25 19.47
N LEU A 120 -25.09 -16.30 19.27
CA LEU A 120 -25.70 -16.59 17.96
C LEU A 120 -26.76 -15.57 17.55
N ASP A 121 -27.43 -14.93 18.51
CA ASP A 121 -28.40 -13.86 18.20
C ASP A 121 -27.69 -12.54 17.87
N ILE A 122 -26.56 -12.25 18.53
CA ILE A 122 -25.66 -11.13 18.19
C ILE A 122 -25.14 -11.31 16.77
N GLU A 123 -24.60 -12.49 16.46
CA GLU A 123 -24.10 -12.82 15.12
C GLU A 123 -25.19 -12.63 14.06
N ARG A 124 -26.36 -13.25 14.23
CA ARG A 124 -27.46 -13.14 13.26
C ARG A 124 -27.91 -11.70 13.00
N LYS A 125 -27.94 -10.86 14.04
CA LYS A 125 -28.30 -9.44 13.91
C LYS A 125 -27.24 -8.64 13.17
N SER A 126 -25.96 -8.88 13.45
CA SER A 126 -24.85 -8.20 12.76
C SER A 126 -24.77 -8.48 11.25
N HIS A 127 -25.44 -9.52 10.75
CA HIS A 127 -25.52 -9.89 9.33
C HIS A 127 -26.85 -9.55 8.66
N GLY A 128 -27.71 -8.75 9.31
CA GLY A 128 -29.04 -8.41 8.77
C GLY A 128 -29.97 -9.62 8.63
N GLY A 129 -29.75 -10.68 9.41
CA GLY A 129 -30.58 -11.90 9.39
C GLY A 129 -30.17 -12.95 8.35
N HIS A 130 -29.10 -12.74 7.58
CA HIS A 130 -28.57 -13.77 6.69
C HIS A 130 -27.62 -14.72 7.43
N PRO A 131 -27.84 -16.04 7.40
CA PRO A 131 -26.92 -16.99 8.03
C PRO A 131 -25.58 -17.00 7.29
N PHE A 132 -24.48 -17.08 8.03
CA PHE A 132 -23.21 -17.53 7.47
C PHE A 132 -23.41 -18.89 6.82
N ARG A 133 -23.00 -19.01 5.55
CA ARG A 133 -22.82 -20.31 4.90
C ARG A 133 -21.54 -20.97 5.39
#